data_AF-A0A271M3U8-F1
#
_entry.id   AF-A0A271M3U8-F1
#
_cell.length_a   1.000
_cell.length_b   1.000
_cell.length_c   1.000
_cell.angle_alpha   90.00
_cell.angle_beta   90.00
_cell.angle_gamma   90.00
#
_symmetry.space_group_name_H-M   'P 1'
#
loop_
_entity.id
_entity.type
_entity.pdbx_description
1 polymer ?
#
loop_
_entity_poly.entity_id
_entity_poly.type
_entity_poly.pdbx_seq_one_letter_code
_entity_poly.pdbx_strand_id
1 'polypeptide(L)' 'MFILDVHSSHATCPVCQACTHRKHRTYIHKVDDLPLAGHQVHLEVYLHKWFCENQYCLTKVFTERLD' A
#
# COMPACT_ATOMS: atom_id res chain seq x y z
N MET A 1 -17.57 9.53 -1.80
CA MET A 1 -16.60 8.41 -1.74
C MET A 1 -15.56 8.67 -2.79
N PHE A 2 -14.30 8.79 -2.39
CA PHE A 2 -13.18 8.94 -3.30
C PHE A 2 -12.35 7.65 -3.27
N ILE A 3 -11.94 7.17 -4.45
CA ILE A 3 -11.11 5.98 -4.59
C ILE A 3 -9.76 6.41 -5.17
N LEU A 4 -8.68 6.06 -4.48
CA LEU A 4 -7.32 6.18 -5.00
C LEU A 4 -6.78 4.77 -5.27
N ASP A 5 -6.59 4.44 -6.54
CA ASP A 5 -5.97 3.16 -6.94
C ASP A 5 -4.51 3.40 -7.34
N VAL A 6 -3.60 2.69 -6.67
CA VAL A 6 -2.16 2.89 -6.82
C VAL A 6 -1.63 1.77 -7.69
N HIS A 7 -1.20 2.14 -8.90
CA HIS A 7 -0.71 1.19 -9.88
C HIS A 7 0.82 1.14 -9.90
N SER A 8 1.37 0.24 -9.08
CA SER A 8 2.82 -0.03 -9.07
C SER A 8 3.14 -1.38 -9.73
N SER A 9 4.24 -1.40 -10.49
CA SER A 9 4.81 -2.60 -11.14
C SER A 9 5.89 -3.29 -10.31
N HIS A 10 6.40 -2.59 -9.30
CA HIS A 10 7.42 -3.05 -8.36
C HIS A 10 7.30 -2.26 -7.05
N ALA A 11 7.90 -2.78 -5.98
CA ALA A 11 8.04 -2.04 -4.74
C ALA A 11 9.35 -2.39 -4.04
N THR A 12 9.82 -1.47 -3.21
CA THR A 12 11.04 -1.63 -2.41
C THR A 12 10.67 -2.00 -0.99
N CYS A 13 11.27 -3.08 -0.47
CA CYS A 13 11.05 -3.50 0.90
C CYS A 13 11.53 -2.42 1.88
N PRO A 14 10.69 -1.91 2.80
CA PRO A 14 11.09 -0.84 3.72
C PRO A 14 12.13 -1.28 4.76
N VAL A 15 12.35 -2.59 4.94
CA VAL A 15 13.30 -3.13 5.93
C VAL A 15 14.67 -3.39 5.31
N CYS A 16 14.73 -4.12 4.20
CA CYS A 16 16.00 -4.53 3.58
C CYS A 16 16.32 -3.79 2.27
N GLN A 17 15.44 -2.89 1.83
CA GLN A 17 15.56 -2.10 0.60
C GLN A 17 15.69 -2.92 -0.69
N ALA A 18 15.39 -4.23 -0.64
CA ALA A 18 15.32 -5.06 -1.84
C ALA A 18 14.10 -4.69 -2.68
N CYS A 19 14.32 -4.43 -3.97
CA CYS A 19 13.25 -4.30 -4.95
C CYS A 19 12.60 -5.67 -5.22
N THR A 20 11.28 -5.69 -5.41
CA THR A 20 10.52 -6.88 -5.77
C THR A 20 9.45 -6.53 -6.79
N HIS A 21 9.24 -7.43 -7.73
CA HIS A 21 8.14 -7.39 -8.70
C HIS A 21 7.03 -8.37 -8.32
N ARG A 22 7.21 -9.12 -7.23
CA ARG A 22 6.29 -10.18 -6.83
C ARG A 22 5.11 -9.61 -6.04
N LYS A 23 4.09 -9.21 -6.79
CA LYS A 23 2.82 -8.72 -6.25
C LYS A 23 2.10 -9.85 -5.49
N HIS A 24 1.62 -9.52 -4.30
CA HIS A 24 0.68 -10.34 -3.53
C HIS A 24 -0.74 -9.83 -3.82
N ARG A 25 -1.59 -9.69 -2.79
CA ARG A 25 -2.94 -9.16 -2.89
C ARG A 25 -2.97 -7.65 -2.64
N THR A 26 -3.99 -6.99 -3.18
CA THR A 26 -4.33 -5.61 -2.84
C THR A 26 -4.88 -5.54 -1.41
N TYR A 27 -4.46 -4.51 -0.69
CA TYR A 27 -4.89 -4.07 0.62
C TYR A 27 -5.73 -2.82 0.44
N ILE A 28 -6.90 -2.78 1.07
CA ILE A 28 -7.80 -1.63 1.04
C ILE A 28 -7.65 -0.90 2.36
N HIS A 29 -7.18 0.33 2.32
CA HIS A 29 -7.12 1.21 3.47
C HIS A 29 -8.25 2.23 3.37
N LYS A 30 -9.20 2.16 4.30
CA LYS A 30 -10.25 3.18 4.43
C LYS A 30 -9.76 4.26 5.37
N VAL A 31 -9.69 5.48 4.87
CA VAL A 31 -9.37 6.67 5.66
C VAL A 31 -10.66 7.47 5.79
N ASP A 32 -11.12 7.58 7.03
CA ASP A 32 -12.23 8.47 7.37
C ASP A 32 -11.64 9.86 7.60
N ASP A 33 -11.98 10.80 6.73
CA ASP A 33 -11.49 12.16 6.81
C ASP A 33 -12.40 13.04 7.68
N LEU A 34 -11.82 14.13 8.19
CA LEU A 34 -12.59 15.21 8.80
C LEU A 34 -13.60 15.74 7.75
N PRO A 35 -14.85 16.05 8.14
CA PRO A 35 -15.86 16.47 7.17
C PRO A 35 -15.40 17.71 6.38
N LEU A 36 -15.24 17.57 5.06
CA LEU A 36 -15.03 18.71 4.17
C LEU A 36 -16.34 19.47 4.05
N ALA A 37 -16.34 20.73 4.47
CA ALA A 37 -17.50 21.62 4.40
C ALA A 37 -18.79 20.99 5.00
N GLY A 38 -18.65 20.27 6.12
CA GLY A 38 -19.77 19.63 6.83
C GLY A 38 -20.29 18.32 6.23
N HIS A 39 -19.65 17.81 5.16
CA HIS A 39 -19.99 16.53 4.55
C HIS A 39 -18.96 15.48 4.96
N GLN A 40 -19.42 14.34 5.49
CA GLN A 40 -18.53 13.23 5.81
C GLN A 40 -17.93 12.68 4.51
N VAL A 41 -16.60 12.61 4.45
CA VAL A 41 -15.88 12.13 3.28
C VAL A 41 -15.14 10.85 3.66
N HIS A 42 -15.30 9.84 2.82
CA HIS A 42 -14.57 8.58 2.92
C HIS A 42 -13.62 8.47 1.73
N LEU A 43 -12.34 8.25 2.02
CA LEU A 43 -11.30 7.93 1.05
C LEU A 43 -10.94 6.46 1.17
N GLU A 44 -11.07 5.72 0.08
CA GLU A 44 -10.59 4.34 -0.02
C GLU A 44 -9.32 4.30 -0.86
N VAL A 45 -8.22 3.86 -0.25
CA VAL A 45 -6.92 3.74 -0.89
C VAL A 45 -6.62 2.26 -1.14
N TYR A 46 -6.41 1.90 -2.40
CA TYR A 46 -6.06 0.56 -2.83
C TYR A 46 -4.55 0.48 -3.01
N LEU A 47 -3.90 -0.26 -2.12
CA LEU A 47 -2.44 -0.45 -2.09
C LEU A 47 -2.09 -1.90 -2.36
N HIS A 48 -1.01 -2.16 -3.07
CA HIS A 48 -0.52 -3.51 -3.27
C HIS A 48 0.33 -3.99 -2.08
N LYS A 49 0.11 -5.25 -1.66
CA LYS A 49 1.10 -5.99 -0.87
C LYS A 49 2.10 -6.66 -1.81
N TRP A 50 3.34 -6.74 -1.36
CA TRP A 50 4.48 -7.29 -2.09
C TRP A 50 5.20 -8.33 -1.23
N PHE A 51 5.72 -9.37 -1.88
CA PHE A 51 6.59 -10.33 -1.22
C PHE A 51 8.03 -9.84 -1.27
N CYS A 52 8.69 -9.80 -0.11
CA CYS A 52 10.13 -9.60 -0.07
C CYS A 52 10.83 -10.89 -0.53
N GLU A 53 11.66 -10.78 -1.56
CA GLU A 53 12.42 -11.92 -2.10
C GLU A 53 13.74 -12.16 -1.35
N ASN A 54 14.13 -11.23 -0.46
CA ASN A 54 15.29 -11.40 0.39
C ASN A 54 15.02 -12.45 1.48
N GLN A 55 15.70 -13.59 1.39
CA GLN A 55 15.56 -14.71 2.32
C GLN A 55 15.98 -14.36 3.75
N TYR A 56 16.92 -13.43 3.92
CA TYR A 56 17.42 -12.96 5.22
C TYR A 56 16.58 -11.83 5.81
N CYS A 57 15.61 -11.28 5.06
CA CYS A 57 14.71 -10.26 5.58
C CYS A 57 13.70 -10.88 6.55
N LEU A 58 13.51 -10.23 7.70
CA LEU A 58 12.50 -10.58 8.69
C LEU A 58 11.07 -10.39 8.14
N THR A 59 10.87 -9.38 7.29
CA THR A 59 9.58 -9.09 6.67
C THR A 59 9.42 -9.84 5.36
N LYS A 60 8.49 -10.80 5.31
CA LYS A 60 8.19 -11.57 4.09
C LYS A 60 7.15 -10.92 3.19
N VAL A 61 6.23 -10.16 3.77
CA VAL A 61 5.18 -9.41 3.05
C VAL A 61 5.13 -8.00 3.60
N PHE A 62 5.09 -7.01 2.72
CA PHE A 62 4.93 -5.60 3.09
C PHE A 62 3.93 -4.92 2.16
N THR A 63 3.32 -3.84 2.61
CA THR A 63 2.47 -2.98 1.77
C THR A 63 3.35 -1.93 1.13
N GLU A 64 3.10 -1.58 -0.13
CA GLU A 64 3.77 -0.43 -0.74
C GLU A 64 3.47 0.85 0.03
N ARG A 65 4.44 1.77 0.01
CA ARG A 65 4.30 3.07 0.64
C ARG A 65 3.81 4.08 -0.38
N LEU A 66 2.91 4.95 0.07
CA LEU A 66 2.60 6.21 -0.59
C LEU A 66 3.54 7.23 0.02
N ASP A 67 4.70 7.42 -0.61
CA ASP A 67 5.62 8.51 -0.25
C ASP A 67 5.30 9.77 -1.07
#